data_AF-A0A0C1ZB57-F1
#
_entry.id   AF-A0A0C1ZB57-F1
#
_cell.length_a   1.000
_cell.length_b   1.000
_cell.length_c   1.000
_cell.angle_alpha   90.00
_cell.angle_beta   90.00
_cell.angle_gamma   90.00
#
_symmetry.space_group_name_H-M   'P 1'
#
loop_
_entity.id
_entity.type
_entity.pdbx_description
1 polymer ?
#
loop_
_entity_poly.entity_id
_entity_poly.type
_entity_poly.pdbx_seq_one_letter_code
_entity_poly.pdbx_strand_id
1 'polypeptide(L)'
;MLPMNLNNFLLGSRDSGYSLSDGVAEIIDNSIQANCSYVDIQTISNKKKVEAILYADNGKGMDFETIYNYLVIGQSSTFLATSGIGKYGVGAKLSAYNIGLRIDVWSRPEGSKEYMHTYYDLDEVAKSDSVVEIREPEYSELPPEVSAMMPSDANTIVRWSKLDKFPKKSFNSIKSELTTNLGRIFRTYIYHGLKLTFNGSEIKAFDPSMQLKGTYNDEILTKAYDGEDAKIRHFEPTFICQNEVLMERDGDVATLTVTVMPKEVTRKPGMGGDSLARALKLKSNQGNVSFVRSHREVGYALIPNLFGRAVVAEDRFIAVSVEFTPKFDKDFDVRIIKRGVEPQGSLRDILQEKLKAYIPIASKVLRQQWNSQEMDVDFEAIEQAVERMNILIAKSPEATKDASPVMVAQKHVELMKLASEIGLDHDASQNYLERKCSRPFVLERVKSLGANGSDFLDFTFNQDQVIIRVNESHNVYKKVWAPLHEISKLSKDELELVNPGETAKHSLEALNLMLIAFGRQQALLPVQNFNSSMSGWSEQLDRLIYQVAKSS
;
A
#
# COMPACT_ATOMS: atom_id res chain seq x y z
N MET A 1 -39.77 -33.49 16.11
CA MET A 1 -39.62 -32.08 15.71
C MET A 1 -38.14 -31.77 15.74
N LEU A 2 -37.55 -31.28 14.64
CA LEU A 2 -36.17 -30.75 14.68
C LEU A 2 -36.15 -29.56 15.68
N PRO A 3 -35.04 -29.28 16.38
CA PRO A 3 -34.96 -28.17 17.31
C PRO A 3 -35.00 -26.79 16.62
N MET A 4 -35.35 -26.73 15.33
CA MET A 4 -35.32 -25.54 14.48
C MET A 4 -36.45 -25.58 13.46
N ASN A 5 -37.17 -24.47 13.32
CA ASN A 5 -38.01 -24.21 12.16
C ASN A 5 -37.13 -23.56 11.08
N LEU A 6 -36.84 -24.32 10.00
CA LEU A 6 -35.88 -23.92 8.97
C LEU A 6 -36.34 -22.66 8.22
N ASN A 7 -37.61 -22.55 7.85
CA ASN A 7 -38.15 -21.38 7.14
C ASN A 7 -37.99 -20.11 7.99
N ASN A 8 -38.41 -20.15 9.26
CA ASN A 8 -38.28 -19.01 10.16
C ASN A 8 -36.82 -18.67 10.47
N PHE A 9 -35.95 -19.68 10.61
CA PHE A 9 -34.52 -19.45 10.82
C PHE A 9 -33.87 -18.76 9.63
N LEU A 10 -34.18 -19.18 8.40
CA LEU A 10 -33.69 -18.54 7.17
C LEU A 10 -34.17 -17.10 7.04
N LEU A 11 -35.47 -16.85 7.28
CA LEU A 11 -36.04 -15.51 7.24
C LEU A 11 -35.45 -14.59 8.33
N GLY A 12 -35.23 -15.11 9.54
CA GLY A 12 -34.60 -14.37 10.63
C GLY A 12 -33.11 -14.10 10.41
N SER A 13 -32.38 -15.03 9.76
CA SER A 13 -30.94 -14.89 9.48
C SER A 13 -30.63 -13.75 8.50
N ARG A 14 -31.64 -13.20 7.81
CA ARG A 14 -31.52 -12.02 6.95
C ARG A 14 -31.01 -10.79 7.70
N ASP A 15 -31.25 -10.67 9.00
CA ASP A 15 -30.79 -9.54 9.82
C ASP A 15 -29.34 -9.70 10.33
N SER A 16 -28.49 -10.40 9.57
CA SER A 16 -27.06 -10.59 9.85
C SER A 16 -26.22 -9.29 9.83
N GLY A 17 -26.81 -8.16 9.43
CA GLY A 17 -26.21 -6.82 9.53
C GLY A 17 -25.17 -6.47 8.45
N TYR A 18 -25.05 -7.24 7.37
CA TYR A 18 -24.15 -6.92 6.25
C TYR A 18 -24.44 -5.52 5.67
N SER A 19 -23.38 -4.77 5.30
CA SER A 19 -23.56 -3.65 4.38
C SER A 19 -23.56 -4.19 2.94
N LEU A 20 -24.01 -3.37 1.98
CA LEU A 20 -23.90 -3.72 0.57
C LEU A 20 -22.43 -4.01 0.16
N SER A 21 -21.47 -3.21 0.66
CA SER A 21 -20.05 -3.42 0.34
C SER A 21 -19.54 -4.75 0.88
N ASP A 22 -19.94 -5.13 2.09
CA ASP A 22 -19.53 -6.42 2.69
C ASP A 22 -20.13 -7.59 1.92
N GLY A 23 -21.40 -7.48 1.52
CA GLY A 23 -22.05 -8.52 0.74
C GLY A 23 -21.42 -8.72 -0.63
N VAL A 24 -21.09 -7.63 -1.32
CA VAL A 24 -20.36 -7.70 -2.58
C VAL A 24 -18.96 -8.28 -2.38
N ALA A 25 -18.28 -7.93 -1.28
CA ALA A 25 -16.98 -8.50 -0.95
C ALA A 25 -17.03 -10.02 -0.74
N GLU A 26 -18.10 -10.58 -0.16
CA GLU A 26 -18.26 -12.04 -0.05
C GLU A 26 -18.37 -12.73 -1.43
N ILE A 27 -18.98 -12.09 -2.42
CA ILE A 27 -19.04 -12.62 -3.79
C ILE A 27 -17.67 -12.55 -4.47
N ILE A 28 -16.93 -11.46 -4.30
CA ILE A 28 -15.57 -11.31 -4.83
C ILE A 28 -14.62 -12.31 -4.16
N ASP A 29 -14.73 -12.51 -2.85
CA ASP A 29 -13.96 -13.52 -2.11
C ASP A 29 -14.14 -14.92 -2.75
N ASN A 30 -15.39 -15.32 -3.05
CA ASN A 30 -15.68 -16.59 -3.74
C ASN A 30 -15.08 -16.64 -5.16
N SER A 31 -15.12 -15.52 -5.89
CA SER A 31 -14.56 -15.42 -7.25
C SER A 31 -13.05 -15.61 -7.23
N ILE A 32 -12.35 -14.97 -6.29
CA ILE A 32 -10.90 -15.12 -6.08
C ILE A 32 -10.56 -16.56 -5.70
N GLN A 33 -11.36 -17.22 -4.85
CA GLN A 33 -11.18 -18.63 -4.52
C GLN A 33 -11.37 -19.56 -5.73
N ALA A 34 -12.15 -19.13 -6.72
CA ALA A 34 -12.31 -19.81 -7.98
C ALA A 34 -11.19 -19.49 -8.99
N ASN A 35 -10.14 -18.77 -8.58
CA ASN A 35 -9.00 -18.33 -9.40
C ASN A 35 -9.41 -17.46 -10.59
N CYS A 36 -10.40 -16.58 -10.42
CA CYS A 36 -10.78 -15.62 -11.47
C CYS A 36 -9.67 -14.59 -11.74
N SER A 37 -9.60 -14.08 -12.97
CA SER A 37 -8.79 -12.90 -13.31
C SER A 37 -9.61 -11.62 -13.34
N TYR A 38 -10.94 -11.71 -13.39
CA TYR A 38 -11.83 -10.55 -13.27
C TYR A 38 -13.12 -10.87 -12.51
N VAL A 39 -13.73 -9.81 -11.97
CA VAL A 39 -15.12 -9.81 -11.51
C VAL A 39 -15.84 -8.55 -12.02
N ASP A 40 -16.93 -8.74 -12.76
CA ASP A 40 -17.78 -7.66 -13.27
C ASP A 40 -19.09 -7.57 -12.48
N ILE A 41 -19.43 -6.34 -12.05
CA ILE A 41 -20.60 -6.07 -11.23
C ILE A 41 -21.50 -5.09 -11.98
N GLN A 42 -22.74 -5.49 -12.29
CA GLN A 42 -23.71 -4.64 -12.97
C GLN A 42 -24.97 -4.46 -12.13
N THR A 43 -25.65 -3.34 -12.31
CA THR A 43 -26.97 -3.11 -11.70
C THR A 43 -28.04 -3.00 -12.77
N ILE A 44 -29.10 -3.79 -12.64
CA ILE A 44 -30.31 -3.63 -13.46
C ILE A 44 -31.20 -2.62 -12.75
N SER A 45 -31.55 -1.55 -13.45
CA SER A 45 -32.34 -0.45 -12.89
C SER A 45 -33.55 -0.12 -13.74
N ASN A 46 -34.67 0.18 -13.08
CA ASN A 46 -35.91 0.63 -13.69
C ASN A 46 -36.39 1.89 -12.97
N LYS A 47 -36.73 2.95 -13.72
CA LYS A 47 -37.25 4.23 -13.18
C LYS A 47 -36.50 4.74 -11.93
N LYS A 48 -35.16 4.69 -11.96
CA LYS A 48 -34.22 5.09 -10.88
C LYS A 48 -34.14 4.16 -9.65
N LYS A 49 -34.82 3.01 -9.65
CA LYS A 49 -34.69 1.97 -8.62
C LYS A 49 -33.82 0.85 -9.15
N VAL A 50 -32.86 0.39 -8.34
CA VAL A 50 -32.08 -0.83 -8.62
C VAL A 50 -32.97 -2.03 -8.33
N GLU A 51 -33.26 -2.84 -9.35
CA GLU A 51 -34.10 -4.03 -9.25
C GLU A 51 -33.28 -5.29 -9.01
N ALA A 52 -32.06 -5.34 -9.57
CA ALA A 52 -31.14 -6.46 -9.39
C ALA A 52 -29.67 -6.01 -9.44
N ILE A 53 -28.80 -6.83 -8.86
CA ILE A 53 -27.35 -6.75 -9.00
C ILE A 53 -26.87 -8.06 -9.63
N LEU A 54 -26.06 -7.95 -10.66
CA LEU A 54 -25.40 -9.06 -11.33
C LEU A 54 -23.92 -9.05 -10.97
N TYR A 55 -23.37 -10.24 -10.74
CA TYR A 55 -21.95 -10.48 -10.52
C TYR A 55 -21.51 -11.54 -11.53
N ALA A 56 -20.42 -11.33 -12.25
CA ALA A 56 -19.85 -12.30 -13.17
C ALA A 56 -18.34 -12.44 -12.99
N ASP A 57 -17.85 -13.67 -13.00
CA ASP A 57 -16.43 -13.98 -12.95
C ASP A 57 -16.05 -15.05 -13.98
N ASN A 58 -14.76 -15.08 -14.35
CA ASN A 58 -14.16 -16.11 -15.20
C ASN A 58 -13.35 -17.14 -14.42
N GLY A 59 -13.67 -17.39 -13.15
CA GLY A 59 -13.04 -18.47 -12.40
C GLY A 59 -13.35 -19.84 -13.00
N LYS A 60 -12.92 -20.90 -12.34
CA LYS A 60 -13.10 -22.29 -12.78
C LYS A 60 -14.56 -22.76 -12.99
N GLY A 61 -15.53 -21.96 -12.54
CA GLY A 61 -16.95 -22.31 -12.58
C GLY A 61 -17.33 -23.45 -11.63
N MET A 62 -18.52 -24.00 -11.84
CA MET A 62 -19.08 -25.07 -11.00
C MET A 62 -19.61 -26.21 -11.86
N ASP A 63 -19.33 -27.44 -11.45
CA ASP A 63 -20.01 -28.64 -11.97
C ASP A 63 -21.40 -28.81 -11.33
N PHE A 64 -22.12 -29.85 -11.72
CA PHE A 64 -23.49 -30.11 -11.26
C PHE A 64 -23.58 -30.22 -9.73
N GLU A 65 -22.68 -30.98 -9.11
CA GLU A 65 -22.69 -31.17 -7.66
C GLU A 65 -22.34 -29.85 -6.94
N THR A 66 -21.37 -29.10 -7.44
CA THR A 66 -20.93 -27.84 -6.84
C THR A 66 -22.02 -26.77 -6.92
N ILE A 67 -22.67 -26.59 -8.09
CA ILE A 67 -23.72 -25.58 -8.24
C ILE A 67 -24.97 -25.94 -7.44
N TYR A 68 -25.33 -27.23 -7.35
CA TYR A 68 -26.46 -27.67 -6.55
C TYR A 68 -26.26 -27.38 -5.06
N ASN A 69 -25.04 -27.62 -4.57
CA ASN A 69 -24.66 -27.36 -3.19
C ASN A 69 -24.34 -25.89 -2.89
N TYR A 70 -24.17 -25.03 -3.91
CA TYR A 70 -23.76 -23.63 -3.74
C TYR A 70 -24.76 -22.85 -2.87
N LEU A 71 -26.06 -23.06 -3.08
CA LEU A 71 -27.13 -22.35 -2.38
C LEU A 71 -27.40 -22.90 -0.96
N VAL A 72 -26.82 -24.04 -0.60
CA VAL A 72 -26.96 -24.59 0.75
C VAL A 72 -26.14 -23.75 1.75
N ILE A 73 -26.80 -23.26 2.79
CA ILE A 73 -26.15 -22.48 3.84
C ILE A 73 -25.31 -23.42 4.72
N GLY A 74 -24.03 -23.07 4.91
CA GLY A 74 -23.10 -23.87 5.71
C GLY A 74 -22.36 -24.93 4.90
N GLN A 75 -22.71 -25.13 3.63
CA GLN A 75 -21.97 -25.98 2.72
C GLN A 75 -20.91 -25.18 1.98
N SER A 76 -19.68 -25.69 2.00
CA SER A 76 -18.53 -25.16 1.27
C SER A 76 -17.61 -26.31 0.90
N SER A 77 -17.02 -26.26 -0.30
CA SER A 77 -15.88 -27.11 -0.66
C SER A 77 -14.64 -26.83 0.18
N THR A 78 -14.62 -25.70 0.90
CA THR A 78 -13.56 -25.30 1.85
C THR A 78 -14.04 -25.27 3.31
N PHE A 79 -15.10 -26.01 3.65
CA PHE A 79 -15.64 -26.01 5.00
C PHE A 79 -14.55 -26.40 6.02
N LEU A 80 -14.28 -25.52 6.99
CA LEU A 80 -13.20 -25.66 7.98
C LEU A 80 -11.77 -25.70 7.42
N ALA A 81 -11.56 -25.32 6.16
CA ALA A 81 -10.22 -25.24 5.59
C ALA A 81 -9.32 -24.31 6.41
N THR A 82 -8.08 -24.74 6.62
CA THR A 82 -7.04 -24.00 7.35
C THR A 82 -6.40 -22.90 6.50
N SER A 83 -6.72 -22.84 5.21
CA SER A 83 -6.20 -21.90 4.22
C SER A 83 -7.30 -21.35 3.32
N GLY A 84 -7.14 -20.13 2.83
CA GLY A 84 -8.08 -19.47 1.91
C GLY A 84 -8.96 -18.39 2.56
N ILE A 85 -9.70 -17.67 1.71
CA ILE A 85 -10.47 -16.48 2.09
C ILE A 85 -11.80 -16.84 2.76
N GLY A 86 -12.51 -17.87 2.27
CA GLY A 86 -13.79 -18.36 2.78
C GLY A 86 -13.69 -19.68 3.53
N LYS A 87 -14.28 -19.75 4.73
CA LYS A 87 -14.15 -20.88 5.68
C LYS A 87 -15.46 -21.63 5.98
N TYR A 88 -16.60 -20.95 5.93
CA TYR A 88 -17.86 -21.47 6.50
C TYR A 88 -19.00 -21.68 5.49
N GLY A 89 -18.85 -21.23 4.23
CA GLY A 89 -19.91 -21.43 3.23
C GLY A 89 -21.22 -20.70 3.52
N VAL A 90 -21.17 -19.55 4.19
CA VAL A 90 -22.38 -18.79 4.57
C VAL A 90 -22.42 -17.37 3.99
N GLY A 91 -21.27 -16.73 3.77
CA GLY A 91 -21.15 -15.29 3.51
C GLY A 91 -21.94 -14.81 2.29
N ALA A 92 -21.70 -15.40 1.13
CA ALA A 92 -22.37 -15.02 -0.12
C ALA A 92 -23.91 -15.19 -0.08
N LYS A 93 -24.42 -16.22 0.60
CA LYS A 93 -25.85 -16.51 0.66
C LYS A 93 -26.55 -15.60 1.67
N LEU A 94 -26.00 -15.49 2.88
CA LEU A 94 -26.56 -14.61 3.91
C LEU A 94 -26.49 -13.14 3.50
N SER A 95 -25.44 -12.72 2.79
CA SER A 95 -25.38 -11.36 2.26
C SER A 95 -26.39 -11.11 1.14
N ALA A 96 -26.63 -12.07 0.24
CA ALA A 96 -27.69 -11.98 -0.75
C ALA A 96 -29.06 -11.77 -0.09
N TYR A 97 -29.38 -12.59 0.92
CA TYR A 97 -30.65 -12.50 1.65
C TYR A 97 -30.74 -11.29 2.61
N ASN A 98 -29.60 -10.70 2.98
CA ASN A 98 -29.57 -9.45 3.75
C ASN A 98 -29.96 -8.24 2.88
N ILE A 99 -29.69 -8.28 1.57
CA ILE A 99 -29.99 -7.16 0.65
C ILE A 99 -31.28 -7.39 -0.14
N GLY A 100 -31.60 -8.63 -0.50
CA GLY A 100 -32.79 -9.01 -1.24
C GLY A 100 -33.43 -10.30 -0.76
N LEU A 101 -34.26 -10.88 -1.62
CA LEU A 101 -35.06 -12.07 -1.30
C LEU A 101 -34.76 -13.26 -2.21
N ARG A 102 -34.14 -13.02 -3.37
CA ARG A 102 -33.87 -14.07 -4.35
C ARG A 102 -32.43 -14.01 -4.85
N ILE A 103 -31.83 -15.19 -4.92
CA ILE A 103 -30.52 -15.42 -5.53
C ILE A 103 -30.69 -16.43 -6.67
N ASP A 104 -30.24 -16.06 -7.86
CA ASP A 104 -30.12 -16.94 -9.01
C ASP A 104 -28.64 -17.13 -9.35
N VAL A 105 -28.28 -18.33 -9.79
CA VAL A 105 -26.89 -18.70 -10.10
C VAL A 105 -26.88 -19.44 -11.42
N TRP A 106 -26.13 -18.92 -12.36
CA TRP A 106 -25.74 -19.61 -13.58
C TRP A 106 -24.25 -19.93 -13.48
N SER A 107 -23.86 -21.18 -13.68
CA SER A 107 -22.44 -21.52 -13.75
C SER A 107 -22.19 -22.68 -14.69
N ARG A 108 -20.99 -22.69 -15.26
CA ARG A 108 -20.49 -23.77 -16.10
C ARG A 108 -19.02 -24.00 -15.77
N PRO A 109 -18.52 -25.24 -15.80
CA PRO A 109 -17.09 -25.49 -15.68
C PRO A 109 -16.32 -24.73 -16.77
N GLU A 110 -15.12 -24.26 -16.45
CA GLU A 110 -14.25 -23.61 -17.41
C GLU A 110 -14.08 -24.48 -18.68
N GLY A 111 -14.26 -23.86 -19.85
CA GLY A 111 -14.22 -24.54 -21.15
C GLY A 111 -15.55 -25.18 -21.59
N SER A 112 -16.55 -25.28 -20.71
CA SER A 112 -17.91 -25.69 -21.10
C SER A 112 -18.65 -24.55 -21.82
N LYS A 113 -19.62 -24.91 -22.67
CA LYS A 113 -20.46 -23.94 -23.38
C LYS A 113 -21.77 -23.66 -22.63
N GLU A 114 -22.37 -24.69 -22.06
CA GLU A 114 -23.72 -24.64 -21.51
C GLU A 114 -23.69 -24.27 -20.03
N TYR A 115 -24.54 -23.32 -19.64
CA TYR A 115 -24.75 -22.96 -18.24
C TYR A 115 -25.75 -23.91 -17.59
N MET A 116 -25.48 -24.27 -16.34
CA MET A 116 -26.48 -24.79 -15.44
C MET A 116 -27.03 -23.64 -14.61
N HIS A 117 -28.33 -23.69 -14.32
CA HIS A 117 -29.04 -22.69 -13.53
C HIS A 117 -29.73 -23.33 -12.33
N THR A 118 -29.62 -22.69 -11.18
CA THR A 118 -30.50 -22.93 -10.04
C THR A 118 -30.73 -21.62 -9.29
N TYR A 119 -31.73 -21.60 -8.41
CA TYR A 119 -32.09 -20.41 -7.66
C TYR A 119 -32.73 -20.78 -6.31
N TYR A 120 -32.76 -19.81 -5.41
CA TYR A 120 -33.53 -19.91 -4.18
C TYR A 120 -34.19 -18.58 -3.83
N ASP A 121 -35.47 -18.63 -3.46
CA ASP A 121 -36.35 -17.47 -3.31
C ASP A 121 -37.05 -17.48 -1.95
N LEU A 122 -36.70 -16.53 -1.09
CA LEU A 122 -37.27 -16.42 0.25
C LEU A 122 -38.73 -15.97 0.25
N ASP A 123 -39.25 -15.41 -0.85
CA ASP A 123 -40.70 -15.19 -0.96
C ASP A 123 -41.46 -16.50 -1.16
N GLU A 124 -40.86 -17.50 -1.82
CA GLU A 124 -41.44 -18.84 -1.94
C GLU A 124 -41.45 -19.50 -0.55
N VAL A 125 -40.36 -19.36 0.20
CA VAL A 125 -40.23 -19.85 1.59
C VAL A 125 -41.27 -19.21 2.51
N ALA A 126 -41.45 -17.88 2.45
CA ALA A 126 -42.38 -17.16 3.32
C ALA A 126 -43.87 -17.50 3.06
N LYS A 127 -44.19 -18.05 1.89
CA LYS A 127 -45.55 -18.45 1.50
C LYS A 127 -45.82 -19.95 1.67
N SER A 128 -44.81 -20.73 2.04
CA SER A 128 -44.92 -22.18 2.18
C SER A 128 -45.04 -22.60 3.64
N ASP A 129 -46.01 -23.45 3.93
CA ASP A 129 -46.15 -24.14 5.22
C ASP A 129 -45.17 -25.33 5.38
N SER A 130 -44.43 -25.65 4.31
CA SER A 130 -43.45 -26.75 4.25
C SER A 130 -42.05 -26.23 3.90
N VAL A 131 -41.03 -27.06 4.15
CA VAL A 131 -39.65 -26.75 3.76
C VAL A 131 -39.57 -26.67 2.24
N VAL A 132 -39.05 -25.56 1.74
CA VAL A 132 -38.79 -25.38 0.30
C VAL A 132 -37.40 -25.91 0.01
N GLU A 133 -37.30 -26.90 -0.87
CA GLU A 133 -36.01 -27.48 -1.29
C GLU A 133 -35.36 -26.63 -2.40
N ILE A 134 -34.03 -26.70 -2.49
CA ILE A 134 -33.30 -26.13 -3.63
C ILE A 134 -33.58 -27.02 -4.85
N ARG A 135 -33.94 -26.39 -5.97
CA ARG A 135 -34.20 -27.09 -7.21
C ARG A 135 -32.90 -27.64 -7.80
N GLU A 136 -32.97 -28.84 -8.37
CA GLU A 136 -31.85 -29.41 -9.12
C GLU A 136 -31.42 -28.45 -10.23
N PRO A 137 -30.10 -28.33 -10.50
CA PRO A 137 -29.62 -27.45 -11.55
C PRO A 137 -30.04 -27.96 -12.94
N GLU A 138 -30.57 -27.07 -13.76
CA GLU A 138 -30.98 -27.39 -15.14
C GLU A 138 -30.09 -26.65 -16.14
N TYR A 139 -29.78 -27.30 -17.26
CA TYR A 139 -29.13 -26.62 -18.38
C TYR A 139 -30.06 -25.52 -18.91
N SER A 140 -29.55 -24.29 -18.98
CA SER A 140 -30.35 -23.13 -19.32
C SER A 140 -29.51 -22.07 -20.01
N GLU A 141 -30.08 -21.41 -21.02
CA GLU A 141 -29.48 -20.22 -21.59
C GLU A 141 -29.59 -19.04 -20.62
N LEU A 142 -28.63 -18.11 -20.71
CA LEU A 142 -28.73 -16.87 -19.94
C LEU A 142 -29.92 -16.04 -20.43
N PRO A 143 -30.72 -15.46 -19.52
CA PRO A 143 -31.76 -14.52 -19.91
C PRO A 143 -31.19 -13.39 -20.79
N PRO A 144 -31.88 -12.91 -21.83
CA PRO A 144 -31.36 -11.90 -22.75
C PRO A 144 -30.80 -10.66 -22.04
N GLU A 145 -31.51 -10.18 -21.02
CA GLU A 145 -31.10 -9.04 -20.18
C GLU A 145 -29.78 -9.27 -19.42
N VAL A 146 -29.48 -10.52 -19.02
CA VAL A 146 -28.23 -10.90 -18.36
C VAL A 146 -27.13 -11.08 -19.39
N SER A 147 -27.41 -11.82 -20.47
CA SER A 147 -26.45 -12.08 -21.54
C SER A 147 -25.93 -10.82 -22.23
N ALA A 148 -26.76 -9.77 -22.32
CA ALA A 148 -26.38 -8.50 -22.93
C ALA A 148 -25.48 -7.62 -22.03
N MET A 149 -25.43 -7.88 -20.72
CA MET A 149 -24.67 -7.09 -19.75
C MET A 149 -23.39 -7.77 -19.29
N MET A 150 -23.33 -9.10 -19.35
CA MET A 150 -22.23 -9.89 -18.80
C MET A 150 -21.21 -10.27 -19.88
N PRO A 151 -19.91 -10.36 -19.54
CA PRO A 151 -18.89 -10.87 -20.45
C PRO A 151 -19.21 -12.29 -20.94
N SER A 152 -18.93 -12.58 -22.22
CA SER A 152 -19.26 -13.87 -22.85
C SER A 152 -18.43 -15.04 -22.32
N ASP A 153 -17.24 -14.74 -21.78
CA ASP A 153 -16.29 -15.68 -21.19
C ASP A 153 -16.49 -15.86 -19.67
N ALA A 154 -17.54 -15.27 -19.09
CA ALA A 154 -17.91 -15.58 -17.72
C ALA A 154 -18.18 -17.09 -17.57
N ASN A 155 -17.81 -17.64 -16.41
CA ASN A 155 -18.06 -19.02 -16.05
C ASN A 155 -19.07 -19.12 -14.90
N THR A 156 -19.16 -18.08 -14.06
CA THR A 156 -20.19 -17.97 -13.02
C THR A 156 -20.84 -16.61 -13.07
N ILE A 157 -22.17 -16.60 -12.98
CA ILE A 157 -23.00 -15.41 -12.90
C ILE A 157 -23.97 -15.57 -11.74
N VAL A 158 -23.96 -14.62 -10.82
CA VAL A 158 -24.87 -14.57 -9.67
C VAL A 158 -25.76 -13.34 -9.80
N ARG A 159 -27.06 -13.51 -9.66
CA ARG A 159 -28.03 -12.41 -9.62
C ARG A 159 -28.66 -12.32 -8.24
N TRP A 160 -28.59 -11.15 -7.65
CA TRP A 160 -29.43 -10.80 -6.50
C TRP A 160 -30.61 -9.98 -7.00
N SER A 161 -31.82 -10.38 -6.63
CA SER A 161 -33.04 -9.68 -7.03
C SER A 161 -34.01 -9.54 -5.85
N LYS A 162 -35.10 -8.78 -6.09
CA LYS A 162 -36.08 -8.42 -5.05
C LYS A 162 -35.41 -7.72 -3.86
N LEU A 163 -34.64 -6.68 -4.16
CA LEU A 163 -33.78 -5.96 -3.23
C LEU A 163 -34.57 -5.05 -2.27
N ASP A 164 -35.30 -5.64 -1.32
CA ASP A 164 -36.13 -4.96 -0.32
C ASP A 164 -35.31 -4.16 0.72
N LYS A 165 -34.05 -4.55 0.95
CA LYS A 165 -33.13 -3.89 1.89
C LYS A 165 -31.98 -3.13 1.21
N PHE A 166 -32.12 -2.81 -0.09
CA PHE A 166 -31.14 -2.00 -0.80
C PHE A 166 -30.98 -0.60 -0.16
N PRO A 167 -29.76 -0.03 -0.08
CA PRO A 167 -29.54 1.26 0.58
C PRO A 167 -30.39 2.40 -0.01
N LYS A 168 -31.09 3.14 0.85
CA LYS A 168 -31.87 4.34 0.48
C LYS A 168 -30.97 5.58 0.31
N LYS A 169 -29.93 5.47 -0.51
CA LYS A 169 -28.98 6.54 -0.86
C LYS A 169 -29.05 6.83 -2.36
N SER A 170 -28.49 7.95 -2.81
CA SER A 170 -28.34 8.20 -4.24
C SER A 170 -27.40 7.15 -4.88
N PHE A 171 -27.67 6.76 -6.11
CA PHE A 171 -26.86 5.77 -6.82
C PHE A 171 -25.37 6.17 -6.90
N ASN A 172 -25.08 7.46 -7.13
CA ASN A 172 -23.71 7.98 -7.13
C ASN A 172 -23.02 7.84 -5.76
N SER A 173 -23.76 8.03 -4.66
CA SER A 173 -23.22 7.83 -3.32
C SER A 173 -22.91 6.34 -3.07
N ILE A 174 -23.79 5.44 -3.51
CA ILE A 174 -23.58 3.99 -3.41
C ILE A 174 -22.37 3.57 -4.26
N LYS A 175 -22.30 4.04 -5.51
CA LYS A 175 -21.17 3.80 -6.41
C LYS A 175 -19.86 4.23 -5.75
N SER A 176 -19.77 5.47 -5.26
CA SER A 176 -18.55 5.97 -4.63
C SER A 176 -18.15 5.20 -3.38
N GLU A 177 -19.11 4.82 -2.53
CA GLU A 177 -18.86 4.03 -1.32
C GLU A 177 -18.36 2.63 -1.69
N LEU A 178 -19.01 1.96 -2.63
CA LEU A 178 -18.68 0.62 -3.09
C LEU A 178 -17.32 0.57 -3.77
N THR A 179 -17.03 1.48 -4.73
CA THR A 179 -15.73 1.49 -5.42
C THR A 179 -14.59 1.80 -4.46
N THR A 180 -14.76 2.73 -3.51
CA THR A 180 -13.73 3.03 -2.51
C THR A 180 -13.48 1.85 -1.58
N ASN A 181 -14.55 1.24 -1.05
CA ASN A 181 -14.42 0.15 -0.09
C ASN A 181 -13.85 -1.11 -0.75
N LEU A 182 -14.35 -1.51 -1.93
CA LEU A 182 -13.84 -2.68 -2.63
C LEU A 182 -12.41 -2.45 -3.13
N GLY A 183 -12.11 -1.25 -3.63
CA GLY A 183 -10.76 -0.84 -4.00
C GLY A 183 -9.78 -0.94 -2.82
N ARG A 184 -10.24 -0.68 -1.59
CA ARG A 184 -9.44 -0.85 -0.35
C ARG A 184 -9.33 -2.29 0.11
N ILE A 185 -10.45 -3.01 0.16
CA ILE A 185 -10.54 -4.38 0.66
C ILE A 185 -9.66 -5.33 -0.16
N PHE A 186 -9.72 -5.16 -1.48
CA PHE A 186 -9.02 -5.99 -2.47
C PHE A 186 -7.80 -5.31 -3.08
N ARG A 187 -7.28 -4.22 -2.47
CA ARG A 187 -6.20 -3.40 -3.03
C ARG A 187 -4.99 -4.22 -3.50
N THR A 188 -4.59 -5.23 -2.72
CA THR A 188 -3.44 -6.09 -3.03
C THR A 188 -3.73 -7.00 -4.22
N TYR A 189 -4.94 -7.59 -4.29
CA TYR A 189 -5.34 -8.40 -5.44
C TYR A 189 -5.45 -7.57 -6.73
N ILE A 190 -6.04 -6.37 -6.65
CA ILE A 190 -6.15 -5.45 -7.80
C ILE A 190 -4.75 -5.04 -8.27
N TYR A 191 -3.85 -4.70 -7.34
CA TYR A 191 -2.46 -4.38 -7.64
C TYR A 191 -1.72 -5.54 -8.35
N HIS A 192 -2.03 -6.79 -8.01
CA HIS A 192 -1.46 -7.97 -8.65
C HIS A 192 -2.22 -8.46 -9.90
N GLY A 193 -3.20 -7.69 -10.39
CA GLY A 193 -3.81 -7.91 -11.69
C GLY A 193 -5.27 -8.38 -11.68
N LEU A 194 -5.94 -8.48 -10.53
CA LEU A 194 -7.38 -8.73 -10.48
C LEU A 194 -8.13 -7.52 -11.05
N LYS A 195 -8.88 -7.72 -12.15
CA LYS A 195 -9.72 -6.67 -12.73
C LYS A 195 -11.09 -6.66 -12.07
N LEU A 196 -11.44 -5.57 -11.39
CA LEU A 196 -12.76 -5.37 -10.79
C LEU A 196 -13.49 -4.23 -11.51
N THR A 197 -14.75 -4.43 -11.88
CA THR A 197 -15.57 -3.42 -12.55
C THR A 197 -16.94 -3.29 -11.92
N PHE A 198 -17.46 -2.06 -11.85
CA PHE A 198 -18.82 -1.74 -11.40
C PHE A 198 -19.52 -0.83 -12.41
N ASN A 199 -20.58 -1.35 -13.03
CA ASN A 199 -21.31 -0.72 -14.13
C ASN A 199 -20.37 -0.21 -15.23
N GLY A 200 -19.48 -1.09 -15.69
CA GLY A 200 -18.46 -0.81 -16.70
C GLY A 200 -17.31 0.11 -16.27
N SER A 201 -17.36 0.69 -15.06
CA SER A 201 -16.26 1.49 -14.52
C SER A 201 -15.29 0.62 -13.74
N GLU A 202 -13.99 0.74 -14.02
CA GLU A 202 -12.95 0.03 -13.28
C GLU A 202 -12.86 0.49 -11.82
N ILE A 203 -12.72 -0.48 -10.91
CA ILE A 203 -12.40 -0.24 -9.50
C ILE A 203 -10.91 -0.39 -9.33
N LYS A 204 -10.24 0.72 -9.03
CA LYS A 204 -8.79 0.76 -8.84
C LYS A 204 -8.43 0.50 -7.38
N ALA A 205 -7.22 -0.02 -7.16
CA ALA A 205 -6.68 -0.23 -5.83
C ALA A 205 -6.66 1.10 -5.06
N PHE A 206 -7.21 1.11 -3.85
CA PHE A 206 -7.19 2.25 -2.94
C PHE A 206 -6.38 1.88 -1.71
N ASP A 207 -5.24 2.53 -1.50
CA ASP A 207 -4.32 2.19 -0.42
C ASP A 207 -4.23 3.33 0.61
N PRO A 208 -4.88 3.19 1.78
CA PRO A 208 -4.79 4.16 2.86
C PRO A 208 -3.38 4.29 3.46
N SER A 209 -2.43 3.44 3.09
CA SER A 209 -1.04 3.51 3.54
C SER A 209 -0.08 4.04 2.48
N MET A 210 -0.56 4.30 1.27
CA MET A 210 0.25 4.79 0.14
C MET A 210 1.44 3.90 -0.22
N GLN A 211 1.46 2.62 0.19
CA GLN A 211 2.57 1.71 -0.09
C GLN A 211 2.54 1.17 -1.53
N LEU A 212 1.34 0.99 -2.09
CA LEU A 212 1.13 0.45 -3.43
C LEU A 212 1.22 1.53 -4.52
N LYS A 213 1.86 1.18 -5.64
CA LYS A 213 2.03 2.06 -6.80
C LYS A 213 0.85 1.96 -7.78
N GLY A 214 0.57 3.04 -8.50
CA GLY A 214 -0.46 3.06 -9.53
C GLY A 214 -1.87 2.94 -8.96
N THR A 215 -2.06 3.39 -7.73
CA THR A 215 -3.35 3.31 -7.03
C THR A 215 -4.26 4.47 -7.42
N TYR A 216 -5.54 4.38 -7.04
CA TYR A 216 -6.46 5.51 -7.15
C TYR A 216 -5.99 6.72 -6.32
N ASN A 217 -5.25 6.49 -5.25
CA ASN A 217 -4.61 7.56 -4.47
C ASN A 217 -3.59 8.32 -5.31
N ASP A 218 -2.73 7.61 -6.05
CA ASP A 218 -1.75 8.20 -6.96
C ASP A 218 -2.44 9.00 -8.08
N GLU A 219 -3.56 8.51 -8.63
CA GLU A 219 -4.34 9.26 -9.64
C GLU A 219 -4.91 10.57 -9.10
N ILE A 220 -5.46 10.54 -7.89
CA ILE A 220 -5.98 11.75 -7.23
C ILE A 220 -4.85 12.76 -7.05
N LEU A 221 -3.67 12.30 -6.60
CA LEU A 221 -2.53 13.18 -6.32
C LEU A 221 -1.87 13.69 -7.59
N THR A 222 -1.61 12.84 -8.59
CA THR A 222 -1.10 13.26 -9.90
C THR A 222 -2.04 14.28 -10.52
N LYS A 223 -3.37 14.07 -10.49
CA LYS A 223 -4.32 15.06 -11.00
C LYS A 223 -4.24 16.39 -10.24
N ALA A 224 -4.07 16.33 -8.92
CA ALA A 224 -4.03 17.52 -8.07
C ALA A 224 -2.72 18.34 -8.22
N TYR A 225 -1.60 17.69 -8.51
CA TYR A 225 -0.26 18.31 -8.51
C TYR A 225 0.37 18.45 -9.88
N ASP A 226 0.17 17.46 -10.76
CA ASP A 226 0.87 17.34 -12.04
C ASP A 226 -0.09 17.61 -13.24
N GLY A 227 -1.40 17.51 -13.04
CA GLY A 227 -2.44 17.83 -14.03
C GLY A 227 -3.28 16.62 -14.46
N GLU A 228 -4.41 16.88 -15.13
CA GLU A 228 -5.41 15.85 -15.46
C GLU A 228 -4.90 14.81 -16.47
N ASP A 229 -4.02 15.21 -17.38
CA ASP A 229 -3.44 14.35 -18.42
C ASP A 229 -2.02 13.85 -18.08
N ALA A 230 -1.53 14.12 -16.87
CA ALA A 230 -0.18 13.73 -16.46
C ALA A 230 -0.06 12.21 -16.28
N LYS A 231 1.13 11.68 -16.60
CA LYS A 231 1.43 10.27 -16.34
C LYS A 231 1.42 10.02 -14.83
N ILE A 232 0.63 9.03 -14.40
CA ILE A 232 0.50 8.65 -12.99
C ILE A 232 1.89 8.36 -12.41
N ARG A 233 2.23 9.08 -11.33
CA ARG A 233 3.43 8.83 -10.53
C ARG A 233 3.03 8.40 -9.14
N HIS A 234 3.94 7.68 -8.47
CA HIS A 234 3.70 7.21 -7.13
C HIS A 234 4.17 8.20 -6.07
N PHE A 235 3.34 8.44 -5.05
CA PHE A 235 3.63 9.32 -3.93
C PHE A 235 4.01 8.50 -2.69
N GLU A 236 5.30 8.23 -2.54
CA GLU A 236 5.81 7.29 -1.53
C GLU A 236 5.70 7.86 -0.09
N PRO A 237 5.22 7.05 0.87
CA PRO A 237 5.15 7.44 2.27
C PRO A 237 6.53 7.34 2.94
N THR A 238 6.64 7.95 4.12
CA THR A 238 7.78 7.72 5.01
C THR A 238 7.49 6.52 5.91
N PHE A 239 8.34 5.49 5.86
CA PHE A 239 8.23 4.34 6.75
C PHE A 239 8.82 4.65 8.13
N ILE A 240 8.06 4.35 9.18
CA ILE A 240 8.53 4.38 10.58
C ILE A 240 8.98 3.00 11.00
N CYS A 241 8.21 1.98 10.62
CA CYS A 241 8.63 0.59 10.63
C CYS A 241 7.99 -0.13 9.43
N GLN A 242 8.65 -1.19 8.97
CA GLN A 242 8.18 -1.99 7.85
C GLN A 242 8.34 -3.47 8.17
N ASN A 243 7.24 -4.21 8.07
CA ASN A 243 7.20 -5.66 8.28
C ASN A 243 7.78 -6.10 9.64
N GLU A 244 7.59 -5.27 10.67
CA GLU A 244 8.01 -5.53 12.04
C GLU A 244 7.30 -6.78 12.56
N VAL A 245 8.04 -7.79 13.01
CA VAL A 245 7.43 -9.04 13.48
C VAL A 245 6.73 -8.80 14.83
N LEU A 246 5.42 -9.03 14.86
CA LEU A 246 4.63 -9.01 16.10
C LEU A 246 4.66 -10.39 16.77
N MET A 247 4.49 -11.45 15.98
CA MET A 247 4.45 -12.82 16.48
C MET A 247 4.79 -13.79 15.35
N GLU A 248 5.49 -14.87 15.69
CA GLU A 248 5.76 -15.99 14.81
C GLU A 248 5.17 -17.27 15.40
N ARG A 249 4.51 -18.08 14.57
CA ARG A 249 3.97 -19.39 14.96
C ARG A 249 4.05 -20.36 13.79
N ASP A 250 4.80 -21.45 13.97
CA ASP A 250 4.93 -22.53 12.99
C ASP A 250 5.30 -22.03 11.58
N GLY A 251 6.24 -21.07 11.50
CA GLY A 251 6.71 -20.47 10.25
C GLY A 251 5.82 -19.37 9.65
N ASP A 252 4.64 -19.11 10.22
CA ASP A 252 3.80 -17.98 9.85
C ASP A 252 4.09 -16.77 10.75
N VAL A 253 4.12 -15.58 10.17
CA VAL A 253 4.38 -14.33 10.88
C VAL A 253 3.18 -13.38 10.78
N ALA A 254 2.91 -12.69 11.88
CA ALA A 254 2.09 -11.49 11.89
C ALA A 254 3.02 -10.27 11.94
N THR A 255 2.84 -9.33 11.03
CA THR A 255 3.74 -8.18 10.88
C THR A 255 3.03 -6.84 10.97
N LEU A 256 3.72 -5.83 11.51
CA LEU A 256 3.28 -4.45 11.64
C LEU A 256 4.06 -3.54 10.69
N THR A 257 3.34 -2.65 10.02
CA THR A 257 3.92 -1.56 9.24
C THR A 257 3.26 -0.25 9.66
N VAL A 258 4.08 0.76 9.95
CA VAL A 258 3.63 2.11 10.30
C VAL A 258 4.26 3.10 9.32
N THR A 259 3.42 3.93 8.71
CA THR A 259 3.85 4.92 7.72
C THR A 259 3.27 6.30 8.02
N VAL A 260 4.01 7.33 7.64
CA VAL A 260 3.53 8.72 7.58
C VAL A 260 3.32 9.07 6.11
N MET A 261 2.15 9.64 5.83
CA MET A 261 1.77 10.06 4.48
C MET A 261 2.80 11.02 3.85
N PRO A 262 2.89 11.07 2.51
CA PRO A 262 3.79 11.99 1.81
C PRO A 262 3.39 13.46 2.02
N LYS A 263 4.34 14.37 1.81
CA LYS A 263 4.18 15.83 2.00
C LYS A 263 3.01 16.40 1.17
N GLU A 264 2.75 15.83 0.00
CA GLU A 264 1.63 16.18 -0.89
C GLU A 264 0.26 15.87 -0.26
N VAL A 265 0.20 14.91 0.66
CA VAL A 265 -1.02 14.60 1.40
C VAL A 265 -1.08 15.40 2.70
N THR A 266 0.02 15.42 3.47
CA THR A 266 0.09 16.05 4.81
C THR A 266 0.04 17.57 4.76
N ARG A 267 0.63 18.17 3.71
CA ARG A 267 0.63 19.60 3.37
C ARG A 267 0.98 20.49 4.56
N LYS A 268 -0.03 21.09 5.20
CA LYS A 268 0.14 21.95 6.37
C LYS A 268 -0.90 21.59 7.44
N PRO A 269 -0.67 21.98 8.70
CA PRO A 269 -1.62 21.74 9.78
C PRO A 269 -3.03 22.24 9.41
N GLY A 270 -4.05 21.45 9.79
CA GLY A 270 -5.46 21.78 9.54
C GLY A 270 -6.03 21.39 8.17
N MET A 271 -5.22 20.89 7.23
CA MET A 271 -5.68 20.49 5.87
C MET A 271 -6.38 19.12 5.81
N GLY A 272 -6.78 18.55 6.95
CA GLY A 272 -7.36 17.21 7.01
C GLY A 272 -8.80 17.08 6.51
N GLY A 273 -9.45 18.17 6.08
CA GLY A 273 -10.90 18.19 5.78
C GLY A 273 -11.29 18.89 4.47
N ASP A 274 -10.32 19.29 3.65
CA ASP A 274 -10.57 19.99 2.39
C ASP A 274 -11.03 19.02 1.27
N SER A 275 -11.10 19.49 0.02
CA SER A 275 -11.50 18.66 -1.13
C SER A 275 -10.55 17.49 -1.35
N LEU A 276 -9.23 17.72 -1.30
CA LEU A 276 -8.23 16.67 -1.51
C LEU A 276 -8.29 15.61 -0.39
N ALA A 277 -8.35 16.03 0.87
CA ALA A 277 -8.48 15.12 2.01
C ALA A 277 -9.78 14.29 1.96
N ARG A 278 -10.87 14.87 1.46
CA ARG A 278 -12.14 14.13 1.23
C ARG A 278 -12.03 13.13 0.09
N ALA A 279 -11.32 13.47 -0.99
CA ALA A 279 -11.06 12.55 -2.10
C ALA A 279 -10.22 11.35 -1.63
N LEU A 280 -9.16 11.61 -0.85
CA LEU A 280 -8.27 10.60 -0.24
C LEU A 280 -8.84 9.92 1.02
N LYS A 281 -10.09 10.23 1.41
CA LYS A 281 -10.78 9.63 2.57
C LYS A 281 -9.99 9.73 3.89
N LEU A 282 -9.20 10.78 4.08
CA LEU A 282 -8.32 10.88 5.25
C LEU A 282 -9.07 10.85 6.58
N LYS A 283 -10.30 11.41 6.64
CA LYS A 283 -11.11 11.37 7.87
C LYS A 283 -11.36 9.94 8.37
N SER A 284 -11.53 8.96 7.49
CA SER A 284 -11.71 7.55 7.89
C SER A 284 -10.40 6.88 8.30
N ASN A 285 -9.24 7.48 8.04
CA ASN A 285 -7.95 6.93 8.42
C ASN A 285 -7.58 7.25 9.87
N GLN A 286 -8.22 8.25 10.49
CA GLN A 286 -7.86 8.78 11.79
C GLN A 286 -7.89 7.70 12.88
N GLY A 287 -6.71 7.20 13.24
CA GLY A 287 -6.53 6.16 14.28
C GLY A 287 -6.98 4.76 13.87
N ASN A 288 -7.38 4.55 12.61
CA ASN A 288 -7.80 3.24 12.12
C ASN A 288 -6.58 2.37 11.81
N VAL A 289 -6.68 1.09 12.15
CA VAL A 289 -5.71 0.06 11.78
C VAL A 289 -6.30 -0.79 10.66
N SER A 290 -5.52 -1.01 9.61
CA SER A 290 -5.84 -1.96 8.53
C SER A 290 -5.33 -3.35 8.89
N PHE A 291 -6.25 -4.31 9.02
CA PHE A 291 -5.95 -5.71 9.29
C PHE A 291 -6.07 -6.50 7.99
N VAL A 292 -4.94 -7.01 7.50
CA VAL A 292 -4.84 -7.74 6.23
C VAL A 292 -4.58 -9.20 6.52
N ARG A 293 -5.51 -10.07 6.14
CA ARG A 293 -5.41 -11.51 6.28
C ARG A 293 -5.24 -12.12 4.89
N SER A 294 -4.09 -12.74 4.62
CA SER A 294 -3.78 -13.30 3.28
C SER A 294 -4.12 -12.34 2.14
N HIS A 295 -3.54 -11.14 2.18
CA HIS A 295 -3.70 -10.08 1.18
C HIS A 295 -5.11 -9.49 1.01
N ARG A 296 -6.09 -9.92 1.83
CA ARG A 296 -7.46 -9.38 1.88
C ARG A 296 -7.61 -8.57 3.17
N GLU A 297 -7.99 -7.30 3.10
CA GLU A 297 -8.26 -6.51 4.31
C GLU A 297 -9.54 -6.99 4.99
N VAL A 298 -9.42 -7.61 6.16
CA VAL A 298 -10.55 -8.14 6.96
C VAL A 298 -11.06 -7.15 8.01
N GLY A 299 -10.34 -6.06 8.24
CA GLY A 299 -10.78 -5.01 9.18
C GLY A 299 -10.12 -3.67 8.89
N TYR A 300 -10.88 -2.60 9.08
CA TYR A 300 -10.37 -1.23 9.07
C TYR A 300 -11.07 -0.42 10.15
N ALA A 301 -10.46 -0.37 11.33
CA ALA A 301 -11.15 0.13 12.51
C ALA A 301 -10.21 0.77 13.53
N LEU A 302 -10.77 1.71 14.29
CA LEU A 302 -10.16 2.28 15.47
C LEU A 302 -10.26 1.27 16.61
N ILE A 303 -9.11 0.85 17.14
CA ILE A 303 -9.06 -0.02 18.32
C ILE A 303 -8.84 0.86 19.56
N PRO A 304 -9.73 0.82 20.57
CA PRO A 304 -9.61 1.64 21.77
C PRO A 304 -8.25 1.45 22.46
N ASN A 305 -7.64 2.57 22.85
CA ASN A 305 -6.36 2.65 23.58
C ASN A 305 -5.14 2.01 22.89
N LEU A 306 -5.23 1.63 21.61
CA LEU A 306 -4.14 0.91 20.95
C LEU A 306 -2.89 1.77 20.74
N PHE A 307 -3.04 3.09 20.56
CA PHE A 307 -1.91 4.01 20.39
C PHE A 307 -1.29 4.45 21.74
N GLY A 308 -1.78 3.93 22.87
CA GLY A 308 -1.35 4.35 24.21
C GLY A 308 -1.75 5.77 24.62
N ARG A 309 -2.40 6.51 23.72
CA ARG A 309 -3.03 7.82 23.95
C ARG A 309 -4.35 7.92 23.22
N ALA A 310 -5.14 8.94 23.54
CA ALA A 310 -6.31 9.30 22.75
C ALA A 310 -5.90 9.63 21.31
N VAL A 311 -6.76 9.23 20.37
CA VAL A 311 -6.56 9.53 18.95
C VAL A 311 -6.83 11.01 18.70
N VAL A 312 -5.91 11.66 17.99
CA VAL A 312 -5.97 13.08 17.64
C VAL A 312 -6.24 13.25 16.15
N ALA A 313 -6.49 14.48 15.70
CA ALA A 313 -6.84 14.75 14.31
C ALA A 313 -5.71 14.38 13.35
N GLU A 314 -4.47 14.61 13.76
CA GLU A 314 -3.23 14.40 13.03
C GLU A 314 -2.98 12.92 12.71
N ASP A 315 -3.55 12.00 13.49
CA ASP A 315 -3.41 10.56 13.26
C ASP A 315 -4.03 10.11 11.93
N ARG A 316 -4.81 10.96 11.25
CA ARG A 316 -5.31 10.69 9.89
C ARG A 316 -4.22 10.62 8.83
N PHE A 317 -3.04 11.15 9.13
CA PHE A 317 -1.86 11.14 8.27
C PHE A 317 -0.87 10.03 8.62
N ILE A 318 -1.21 9.19 9.59
CA ILE A 318 -0.42 8.05 10.02
C ILE A 318 -1.22 6.80 9.66
N ALA A 319 -0.65 5.93 8.83
CA ALA A 319 -1.29 4.67 8.47
C ALA A 319 -0.62 3.51 9.20
N VAL A 320 -1.45 2.66 9.79
CA VAL A 320 -1.04 1.46 10.50
C VAL A 320 -1.66 0.26 9.82
N SER A 321 -0.83 -0.69 9.40
CA SER A 321 -1.29 -1.95 8.81
C SER A 321 -0.67 -3.14 9.53
N VAL A 322 -1.50 -4.15 9.80
CA VAL A 322 -1.11 -5.42 10.37
C VAL A 322 -1.46 -6.52 9.37
N GLU A 323 -0.46 -7.26 8.91
CA GLU A 323 -0.62 -8.37 7.97
C GLU A 323 -0.40 -9.71 8.67
N PHE A 324 -1.24 -10.71 8.41
CA PHE A 324 -1.17 -12.02 9.03
C PHE A 324 -1.83 -13.11 8.16
N THR A 325 -1.59 -14.37 8.51
CA THR A 325 -2.18 -15.54 7.85
C THR A 325 -3.31 -16.14 8.69
N PRO A 326 -4.16 -17.04 8.13
CA PRO A 326 -5.30 -17.64 8.84
C PRO A 326 -4.96 -18.31 10.18
N LYS A 327 -3.69 -18.65 10.43
CA LYS A 327 -3.24 -19.21 11.71
C LYS A 327 -3.44 -18.26 12.89
N PHE A 328 -3.51 -16.96 12.64
CA PHE A 328 -3.74 -15.93 13.66
C PHE A 328 -5.22 -15.52 13.80
N ASP A 329 -6.17 -16.22 13.16
CA ASP A 329 -7.61 -15.87 13.21
C ASP A 329 -8.15 -15.77 14.63
N LYS A 330 -7.67 -16.63 15.56
CA LYS A 330 -8.06 -16.60 16.97
C LYS A 330 -7.45 -15.41 17.70
N ASP A 331 -6.20 -15.07 17.39
CA ASP A 331 -5.48 -13.97 18.03
C ASP A 331 -6.04 -12.59 17.63
N PHE A 332 -6.76 -12.51 16.51
CA PHE A 332 -7.41 -11.29 15.98
C PHE A 332 -8.94 -11.31 16.03
N ASP A 333 -9.57 -12.31 16.68
CA ASP A 333 -11.03 -12.52 16.73
C ASP A 333 -11.72 -12.34 15.35
N VAL A 334 -11.18 -12.99 14.31
CA VAL A 334 -11.73 -12.87 12.96
C VAL A 334 -13.09 -13.58 12.87
N ARG A 335 -14.16 -12.78 12.90
CA ARG A 335 -15.55 -13.28 12.85
C ARG A 335 -15.90 -13.88 11.48
N ILE A 336 -16.94 -14.72 11.46
CA ILE A 336 -17.48 -15.39 10.25
C ILE A 336 -17.76 -14.39 9.12
N ILE A 337 -18.36 -13.24 9.46
CA ILE A 337 -18.74 -12.19 8.51
C ILE A 337 -17.58 -11.23 8.17
N LYS A 338 -16.35 -11.58 8.59
CA LYS A 338 -15.11 -10.80 8.39
C LYS A 338 -15.25 -9.33 8.79
N ARG A 339 -15.86 -9.09 9.96
CA ARG A 339 -16.06 -7.76 10.56
C ARG A 339 -15.61 -7.77 12.01
N GLY A 340 -15.10 -6.62 12.46
CA GLY A 340 -14.73 -6.42 13.86
C GLY A 340 -13.51 -7.24 14.25
N VAL A 341 -12.43 -7.12 13.47
CA VAL A 341 -11.13 -7.70 13.80
C VAL A 341 -10.55 -6.92 14.97
N GLU A 342 -10.28 -7.62 16.06
CA GLU A 342 -9.72 -7.03 17.27
C GLU A 342 -8.60 -7.92 17.79
N PRO A 343 -7.38 -7.38 17.96
CA PRO A 343 -6.30 -8.15 18.56
C PRO A 343 -6.65 -8.51 20.01
N GLN A 344 -6.34 -9.75 20.39
CA GLN A 344 -6.64 -10.34 21.70
C GLN A 344 -5.37 -10.77 22.43
N GLY A 345 -5.46 -10.91 23.75
CA GLY A 345 -4.42 -11.49 24.60
C GLY A 345 -3.03 -10.86 24.39
N SER A 346 -2.00 -11.71 24.37
CA SER A 346 -0.61 -11.27 24.22
C SER A 346 -0.34 -10.50 22.92
N LEU A 347 -1.04 -10.83 21.84
CA LEU A 347 -0.85 -10.13 20.56
C LEU A 347 -1.33 -8.67 20.64
N ARG A 348 -2.42 -8.42 21.36
CA ARG A 348 -2.88 -7.06 21.64
C ARG A 348 -1.85 -6.27 22.42
N ASP A 349 -1.27 -6.88 23.44
CA ASP A 349 -0.29 -6.23 24.31
C ASP A 349 0.98 -5.88 23.53
N ILE A 350 1.51 -6.83 22.74
CA ILE A 350 2.67 -6.61 21.86
C ILE A 350 2.40 -5.49 20.84
N LEU A 351 1.24 -5.55 20.18
CA LEU A 351 0.86 -4.52 19.21
C LEU A 351 0.74 -3.14 19.86
N GLN A 352 0.14 -3.06 21.05
CA GLN A 352 0.02 -1.82 21.79
C GLN A 352 1.38 -1.27 22.22
N GLU A 353 2.29 -2.13 22.69
CA GLU A 353 3.65 -1.74 23.08
C GLU A 353 4.43 -1.17 21.89
N LYS A 354 4.40 -1.85 20.75
CA LYS A 354 5.03 -1.38 19.51
C LYS A 354 4.44 -0.05 19.04
N LEU A 355 3.11 0.08 19.04
CA LEU A 355 2.47 1.33 18.62
C LEU A 355 2.70 2.49 19.60
N LYS A 356 2.83 2.23 20.90
CA LYS A 356 3.26 3.23 21.89
C LYS A 356 4.65 3.80 21.57
N ALA A 357 5.54 2.98 21.00
CA ALA A 357 6.86 3.43 20.56
C ALA A 357 6.81 4.17 19.21
N TYR A 358 6.12 3.62 18.19
CA TYR A 358 6.17 4.17 16.83
C TYR A 358 5.26 5.38 16.59
N ILE A 359 4.11 5.49 17.26
CA ILE A 359 3.16 6.61 17.02
C ILE A 359 3.75 7.98 17.42
N PRO A 360 4.46 8.13 18.56
CA PRO A 360 5.18 9.37 18.86
C PRO A 360 6.21 9.75 17.78
N ILE A 361 6.98 8.78 17.28
CA ILE A 361 7.97 8.99 16.21
C ILE A 361 7.28 9.45 14.92
N ALA A 362 6.21 8.74 14.51
CA ALA A 362 5.39 9.12 13.36
C ALA A 362 4.82 10.54 13.51
N SER A 363 4.38 10.90 14.71
CA SER A 363 3.88 12.24 15.03
C SER A 363 4.98 13.30 14.92
N LYS A 364 6.21 12.98 15.33
CA LYS A 364 7.38 13.86 15.19
C LYS A 364 7.76 14.05 13.73
N VAL A 365 7.80 12.97 12.94
CA VAL A 365 8.04 13.02 11.49
C VAL A 365 6.99 13.87 10.78
N LEU A 366 5.70 13.71 11.12
CA LEU A 366 4.62 14.53 10.59
C LEU A 366 4.81 16.01 10.93
N ARG A 367 5.15 16.33 12.19
CA ARG A 367 5.41 17.71 12.63
C ARG A 367 6.65 18.28 11.94
N GLN A 368 7.70 17.48 11.75
CA GLN A 368 8.87 17.89 10.97
C GLN A 368 8.44 18.19 9.53
N GLN A 369 7.66 17.34 8.86
CA GLN A 369 7.16 17.65 7.51
C GLN A 369 6.44 19.02 7.44
N TRP A 370 5.72 19.41 8.50
CA TRP A 370 5.07 20.72 8.59
C TRP A 370 6.00 21.87 8.97
N ASN A 371 7.03 21.61 9.77
CA ASN A 371 7.98 22.61 10.26
C ASN A 371 9.19 22.79 9.34
N SER A 372 9.43 21.85 8.42
CA SER A 372 10.61 21.82 7.58
C SER A 372 10.55 22.94 6.54
N GLN A 373 11.22 24.06 6.84
CA GLN A 373 12.39 24.40 6.04
C GLN A 373 13.35 23.21 6.11
N GLU A 374 13.79 22.71 4.96
CA GLU A 374 14.68 21.54 4.87
C GLU A 374 15.94 21.74 5.72
N MET A 375 15.99 21.12 6.91
CA MET A 375 17.24 21.06 7.68
C MET A 375 18.08 19.91 7.14
N ASP A 376 19.11 20.32 6.40
CA ASP A 376 20.06 19.50 5.64
C ASP A 376 20.77 18.44 6.50
N VAL A 377 21.22 17.37 5.83
CA VAL A 377 22.39 16.63 6.31
C VAL A 377 23.54 17.63 6.24
N ASP A 378 24.35 17.77 7.30
CA ASP A 378 25.50 18.68 7.26
C ASP A 378 26.61 18.08 6.39
N PHE A 379 26.37 18.04 5.07
CA PHE A 379 27.35 17.69 4.05
C PHE A 379 28.53 18.64 4.11
N GLU A 380 28.35 19.84 4.63
CA GLU A 380 29.39 20.83 4.83
C GLU A 380 30.42 20.41 5.88
N ALA A 381 30.01 19.76 6.99
CA ALA A 381 30.95 19.16 7.94
C ALA A 381 31.79 18.03 7.31
N ILE A 382 31.18 17.21 6.46
CA ILE A 382 31.87 16.13 5.73
C ILE A 382 32.85 16.74 4.71
N GLU A 383 32.41 17.69 3.90
CA GLU A 383 33.24 18.40 2.92
C GLU A 383 34.44 19.10 3.59
N GLN A 384 34.22 19.77 4.73
CA GLN A 384 35.29 20.42 5.52
C GLN A 384 36.29 19.40 6.08
N ALA A 385 35.84 18.22 6.51
CA ALA A 385 36.74 17.16 6.98
C ALA A 385 37.65 16.65 5.84
N VAL A 386 37.10 16.52 4.63
CA VAL A 386 37.87 16.13 3.44
C VAL A 386 38.82 17.25 2.99
N GLU A 387 38.40 18.50 3.04
CA GLU A 387 39.25 19.67 2.74
C GLU A 387 40.48 19.73 3.65
N ARG A 388 40.28 19.53 4.97
CA ARG A 388 41.40 19.46 5.94
C ARG A 388 42.40 18.35 5.59
N MET A 389 41.91 17.21 5.10
CA MET A 389 42.78 16.11 4.66
C MET A 389 43.59 16.49 3.41
N ASN A 390 42.96 17.14 2.42
CA ASN A 390 43.67 17.60 1.22
C ASN A 390 44.72 18.67 1.54
N ILE A 391 44.48 19.58 2.48
CA ILE A 391 45.49 20.54 2.97
C ILE A 391 46.69 19.83 3.64
N LEU A 392 46.44 18.72 4.34
CA LEU A 392 47.49 17.89 4.95
C LEU A 392 48.28 17.08 3.90
N ILE A 393 47.64 16.65 2.81
CA ILE A 393 48.25 15.88 1.71
C ILE A 393 48.96 16.81 0.69
N ALA A 394 48.48 18.04 0.50
CA ALA A 394 49.00 19.02 -0.46
C ALA A 394 50.38 19.63 -0.10
N LYS A 395 51.04 19.18 0.98
CA LYS A 395 52.47 19.47 1.23
C LYS A 395 53.42 18.64 0.36
N SER A 396 53.04 18.34 -0.88
CA SER A 396 53.93 17.73 -1.88
C SER A 396 54.02 18.63 -3.12
N PRO A 397 55.22 18.97 -3.63
CA PRO A 397 55.47 20.17 -4.43
C PRO A 397 55.05 20.10 -5.91
N GLU A 398 54.22 19.14 -6.33
CA GLU A 398 54.02 18.83 -7.76
C GLU A 398 52.61 19.13 -8.32
N ALA A 399 51.71 19.72 -7.54
CA ALA A 399 50.30 19.91 -7.94
C ALA A 399 49.82 21.36 -8.06
N THR A 400 50.67 22.32 -8.42
CA THR A 400 50.24 23.68 -8.81
C THR A 400 50.50 23.92 -10.28
N LYS A 401 49.55 23.53 -11.14
CA LYS A 401 49.39 24.12 -12.48
C LYS A 401 48.26 25.14 -12.39
N ASP A 402 48.54 26.40 -12.73
CA ASP A 402 47.54 27.46 -12.78
C ASP A 402 46.36 27.05 -13.68
N ALA A 403 45.15 27.05 -13.12
CA ALA A 403 43.94 26.74 -13.85
C ALA A 403 43.69 27.81 -14.93
N SER A 404 43.41 27.40 -16.16
CA SER A 404 43.06 28.33 -17.25
C SER A 404 41.77 29.09 -16.91
N PRO A 405 41.64 30.39 -17.25
CA PRO A 405 40.43 31.19 -17.03
C PRO A 405 39.14 30.54 -17.57
N VAL A 406 39.25 29.77 -18.65
CA VAL A 406 38.13 29.03 -19.27
C VAL A 406 37.60 27.93 -18.34
N MET A 407 38.50 27.27 -17.60
CA MET A 407 38.15 26.16 -16.71
C MET A 407 37.49 26.66 -15.43
N VAL A 408 37.98 27.79 -14.91
CA VAL A 408 37.36 28.48 -13.78
C VAL A 408 35.93 28.89 -14.15
N ALA A 409 35.72 29.47 -15.32
CA ALA A 409 34.38 29.84 -15.80
C ALA A 409 33.44 28.64 -15.94
N GLN A 410 33.93 27.50 -16.46
CA GLN A 410 33.11 26.29 -16.61
C GLN A 410 32.66 25.72 -15.25
N LYS A 411 33.57 25.67 -14.27
CA LYS A 411 33.26 25.27 -12.88
C LYS A 411 32.20 26.18 -12.25
N HIS A 412 32.28 27.49 -12.48
CA HIS A 412 31.29 28.45 -11.98
C HIS A 412 29.91 28.20 -12.59
N VAL A 413 29.84 27.92 -13.89
CA VAL A 413 28.57 27.62 -14.58
C VAL A 413 27.91 26.35 -14.02
N GLU A 414 28.68 25.31 -13.75
CA GLU A 414 28.16 24.06 -13.19
C GLU A 414 27.62 24.22 -11.77
N LEU A 415 28.34 24.94 -10.90
CA LEU A 415 27.88 25.24 -9.54
C LEU A 415 26.65 26.15 -9.52
N MET A 416 26.57 27.13 -10.42
CA MET A 416 25.38 27.98 -10.56
C MET A 416 24.17 27.19 -11.08
N LYS A 417 24.41 26.25 -12.00
CA LYS A 417 23.36 25.33 -12.47
C LYS A 417 22.87 24.44 -11.33
N LEU A 418 23.79 23.88 -10.54
CA LEU A 418 23.45 23.08 -9.37
C LEU A 418 22.66 23.89 -8.33
N ALA A 419 23.10 25.12 -8.03
CA ALA A 419 22.39 26.04 -7.14
C ALA A 419 20.94 26.28 -7.60
N SER A 420 20.72 26.40 -8.91
CA SER A 420 19.38 26.48 -9.48
C SER A 420 18.60 25.16 -9.40
N GLU A 421 19.25 24.01 -9.60
CA GLU A 421 18.63 22.67 -9.49
C GLU A 421 18.15 22.37 -8.06
N ILE A 422 18.87 22.86 -7.05
CA ILE A 422 18.49 22.76 -5.63
C ILE A 422 17.56 23.89 -5.17
N GLY A 423 17.24 24.86 -6.04
CA GLY A 423 16.22 25.88 -5.81
C GLY A 423 16.68 27.15 -5.08
N LEU A 424 17.97 27.50 -5.12
CA LEU A 424 18.48 28.75 -4.55
C LEU A 424 18.11 29.96 -5.42
N ASP A 425 17.88 31.11 -4.78
CA ASP A 425 17.71 32.40 -5.46
C ASP A 425 19.07 32.99 -5.91
N HIS A 426 19.05 34.15 -6.58
CA HIS A 426 20.25 34.73 -7.17
C HIS A 426 21.33 35.08 -6.14
N ASP A 427 20.94 35.69 -5.02
CA ASP A 427 21.88 36.12 -3.97
C ASP A 427 22.41 34.91 -3.18
N ALA A 428 21.54 33.91 -2.91
CA ALA A 428 21.93 32.66 -2.29
C ALA A 428 22.83 31.80 -3.19
N SER A 429 22.64 31.86 -4.52
CA SER A 429 23.47 31.14 -5.49
C SER A 429 24.89 31.71 -5.56
N GLN A 430 25.06 33.03 -5.43
CA GLN A 430 26.39 33.64 -5.37
C GLN A 430 27.13 33.25 -4.08
N ASN A 431 26.45 33.30 -2.93
CA ASN A 431 27.02 32.85 -1.66
C ASN A 431 27.36 31.35 -1.69
N TYR A 432 26.49 30.53 -2.28
CA TYR A 432 26.73 29.10 -2.52
C TYR A 432 28.00 28.86 -3.33
N LEU A 433 28.15 29.59 -4.45
CA LEU A 433 29.32 29.52 -5.30
C LEU A 433 30.60 29.91 -4.56
N GLU A 434 30.60 31.01 -3.79
CA GLU A 434 31.75 31.43 -2.98
C GLU A 434 32.16 30.36 -1.96
N ARG A 435 31.18 29.73 -1.29
CA ARG A 435 31.43 28.69 -0.27
C ARG A 435 31.92 27.37 -0.85
N LYS A 436 31.44 26.99 -2.03
CA LYS A 436 31.65 25.65 -2.61
C LYS A 436 32.73 25.62 -3.68
N CYS A 437 33.06 26.74 -4.33
CA CYS A 437 34.02 26.78 -5.44
C CYS A 437 35.43 26.32 -5.03
N SER A 438 35.88 26.58 -3.80
CA SER A 438 37.17 26.11 -3.30
C SER A 438 37.17 24.67 -2.81
N ARG A 439 36.01 24.01 -2.70
CA ARG A 439 35.92 22.66 -2.10
C ARG A 439 36.29 21.59 -3.12
N PRO A 440 37.10 20.59 -2.74
CA PRO A 440 37.47 19.49 -3.64
C PRO A 440 36.31 18.54 -3.92
N PHE A 441 35.30 18.53 -3.07
CA PHE A 441 34.07 17.76 -3.27
C PHE A 441 32.88 18.65 -2.92
N VAL A 442 31.82 18.55 -3.71
CA VAL A 442 30.54 19.21 -3.46
C VAL A 442 29.48 18.13 -3.53
N LEU A 443 28.77 17.89 -2.45
CA LEU A 443 27.71 16.89 -2.40
C LEU A 443 26.39 17.58 -2.13
N GLU A 444 25.45 17.42 -3.07
CA GLU A 444 24.13 18.05 -2.96
C GLU A 444 23.00 17.08 -3.29
N ARG A 445 21.84 17.36 -2.70
CA ARG A 445 20.59 16.62 -2.94
C ARG A 445 19.83 17.30 -4.07
N VAL A 446 19.43 16.51 -5.06
CA VAL A 446 18.64 16.99 -6.20
C VAL A 446 17.36 16.20 -6.32
N LYS A 447 16.30 16.84 -6.83
CA LYS A 447 14.96 16.24 -6.88
C LYS A 447 14.87 15.00 -7.77
N SER A 448 15.64 14.94 -8.86
CA SER A 448 15.61 13.84 -9.84
C SER A 448 16.91 13.78 -10.65
N LEU A 449 17.37 12.56 -10.97
CA LEU A 449 18.46 12.28 -11.92
C LEU A 449 18.06 11.18 -12.92
N GLY A 450 18.56 11.27 -14.15
CA GLY A 450 18.26 10.32 -15.22
C GLY A 450 16.84 10.44 -15.80
N ALA A 451 16.57 9.71 -16.89
CA ALA A 451 15.25 9.69 -17.52
C ALA A 451 14.24 8.97 -16.59
N ASN A 452 13.42 9.75 -15.89
CA ASN A 452 12.43 9.34 -14.88
C ASN A 452 12.96 9.10 -13.44
N GLY A 453 14.10 9.69 -13.05
CA GLY A 453 14.59 9.54 -11.66
C GLY A 453 15.27 8.18 -11.38
N SER A 454 15.71 7.47 -12.41
CA SER A 454 16.29 6.13 -12.31
C SER A 454 17.65 6.10 -11.61
N ASP A 455 18.42 7.18 -11.72
CA ASP A 455 19.81 7.17 -11.34
C ASP A 455 19.93 7.63 -9.89
N PHE A 456 20.63 6.87 -9.06
CA PHE A 456 20.78 7.22 -7.65
C PHE A 456 21.78 8.36 -7.44
N LEU A 457 22.92 8.26 -8.11
CA LEU A 457 24.04 9.17 -8.01
C LEU A 457 24.46 9.62 -9.40
N ASP A 458 24.89 10.86 -9.50
CA ASP A 458 25.57 11.39 -10.68
C ASP A 458 26.84 12.15 -10.25
N PHE A 459 27.87 12.07 -11.09
CA PHE A 459 29.19 12.61 -10.82
C PHE A 459 29.64 13.54 -11.96
N THR A 460 29.98 14.78 -11.62
CA THR A 460 30.65 15.71 -12.53
C THR A 460 32.09 15.91 -12.06
N PHE A 461 33.05 15.62 -12.94
CA PHE A 461 34.48 15.70 -12.64
C PHE A 461 35.10 16.96 -13.25
N ASN A 462 35.57 17.86 -12.39
CA ASN A 462 36.43 18.98 -12.73
C ASN A 462 37.90 18.67 -12.33
N GLN A 463 38.86 19.47 -12.79
CA GLN A 463 40.30 19.19 -12.54
C GLN A 463 40.65 19.06 -11.06
N ASP A 464 40.02 19.86 -10.20
CA ASP A 464 40.30 19.96 -8.77
C ASP A 464 39.06 19.72 -7.89
N GLN A 465 37.91 19.41 -8.49
CA GLN A 465 36.63 19.28 -7.79
C GLN A 465 35.76 18.16 -8.37
N VAL A 466 35.10 17.39 -7.51
CA VAL A 466 34.05 16.45 -7.90
C VAL A 466 32.71 16.90 -7.33
N ILE A 467 31.72 17.08 -8.20
CA ILE A 467 30.35 17.37 -7.81
C ILE A 467 29.57 16.06 -7.80
N ILE A 468 28.95 15.75 -6.66
CA ILE A 468 28.18 14.53 -6.41
C ILE A 468 26.73 14.94 -6.20
N ARG A 469 25.84 14.46 -7.06
CA ARG A 469 24.41 14.71 -6.96
C ARG A 469 23.71 13.47 -6.45
N VAL A 470 22.96 13.60 -5.37
CA VAL A 470 22.17 12.52 -4.77
C VAL A 470 20.70 12.71 -5.13
N ASN A 471 20.12 11.72 -5.79
CA ASN A 471 18.74 11.78 -6.24
C ASN A 471 17.75 11.44 -5.11
N GLU A 472 16.97 12.42 -4.66
CA GLU A 472 15.96 12.25 -3.62
C GLU A 472 14.78 11.36 -4.06
N SER A 473 14.53 11.26 -5.37
CA SER A 473 13.45 10.41 -5.90
C SER A 473 13.80 8.92 -5.91
N HIS A 474 15.08 8.56 -5.75
CA HIS A 474 15.54 7.18 -5.86
C HIS A 474 15.22 6.33 -4.61
N ASN A 475 14.94 5.03 -4.81
CA ASN A 475 14.52 4.11 -3.73
C ASN A 475 15.56 3.98 -2.61
N VAL A 476 16.86 4.00 -2.93
CA VAL A 476 17.94 3.90 -1.93
C VAL A 476 17.91 5.12 -1.00
N TYR A 477 17.70 6.32 -1.55
CA TYR A 477 17.58 7.52 -0.73
C TYR A 477 16.39 7.41 0.23
N LYS A 478 15.21 7.08 -0.29
CA LYS A 478 13.97 7.07 0.49
C LYS A 478 13.89 5.95 1.52
N LYS A 479 14.41 4.76 1.22
CA LYS A 479 14.31 3.59 2.10
C LYS A 479 15.46 3.44 3.09
N VAL A 480 16.60 4.08 2.82
CA VAL A 480 17.83 3.86 3.60
C VAL A 480 18.35 5.18 4.14
N TRP A 481 18.63 6.14 3.25
CA TRP A 481 19.27 7.39 3.64
C TRP A 481 18.38 8.29 4.49
N ALA A 482 17.14 8.54 4.04
CA ALA A 482 16.21 9.42 4.74
C ALA A 482 15.84 8.91 6.15
N PRO A 483 15.51 7.62 6.36
CA PRO A 483 15.23 7.10 7.70
C PRO A 483 16.44 7.18 8.65
N LEU A 484 17.63 6.83 8.17
CA LEU A 484 18.87 6.96 8.95
C LEU A 484 19.14 8.40 9.37
N HIS A 485 18.92 9.34 8.46
CA HIS A 485 19.07 10.75 8.75
C HIS A 485 18.08 11.23 9.81
N GLU A 486 16.81 10.80 9.74
CA GLU A 486 15.83 11.15 10.77
C GLU A 486 16.19 10.56 12.15
N ILE A 487 16.71 9.32 12.19
CA ILE A 487 17.15 8.70 13.44
C ILE A 487 18.38 9.41 14.02
N SER A 488 19.30 9.90 13.17
CA SER A 488 20.47 10.67 13.61
C SER A 488 20.10 11.98 14.33
N LYS A 489 18.87 12.48 14.15
CA LYS A 489 18.34 13.69 14.78
C LYS A 489 17.58 13.42 16.08
N LEU A 490 17.46 12.17 16.51
CA LEU A 490 16.77 11.82 17.76
C LEU A 490 17.64 12.15 18.98
N SER A 491 17.00 12.54 20.07
CA SER A 491 17.66 12.74 21.36
C SER A 491 18.07 11.39 21.97
N LYS A 492 18.94 11.44 22.99
CA LYS A 492 19.42 10.23 23.68
C LYS A 492 18.29 9.40 24.29
N ASP A 493 17.28 10.06 24.88
CA ASP A 493 16.11 9.40 25.47
C ASP A 493 15.18 8.80 24.40
N GLU A 494 15.12 9.40 23.21
CA GLU A 494 14.35 8.88 22.07
C GLU A 494 15.05 7.67 21.41
N LEU A 495 16.39 7.65 21.40
CA LEU A 495 17.19 6.55 20.88
C LEU A 495 17.11 5.29 21.74
N GLU A 496 16.85 5.40 23.05
CA GLU A 496 16.63 4.24 23.94
C GLU A 496 15.28 3.55 23.67
N LEU A 497 14.34 4.23 23.01
CA LEU A 497 12.99 3.74 22.69
C LEU A 497 12.89 3.16 21.26
N VAL A 498 13.89 3.39 20.42
CA VAL A 498 14.04 2.79 19.09
C VAL A 498 15.03 1.66 19.21
N ASN A 499 14.75 0.46 18.70
CA ASN A 499 15.72 -0.64 18.72
C ASN A 499 16.92 -0.29 17.81
N PRO A 500 18.08 0.13 18.36
CA PRO A 500 19.19 0.59 17.53
C PRO A 500 19.77 -0.57 16.71
N GLY A 501 19.63 -1.80 17.22
CA GLY A 501 20.05 -3.02 16.54
C GLY A 501 19.27 -3.29 15.26
N GLU A 502 17.98 -2.96 15.22
CA GLU A 502 17.13 -3.17 14.04
C GLU A 502 17.35 -2.10 12.96
N THR A 503 17.52 -0.84 13.39
CA THR A 503 17.96 0.23 12.49
C THR A 503 19.33 -0.07 11.91
N ALA A 504 20.28 -0.52 12.75
CA ALA A 504 21.61 -0.94 12.30
C ALA A 504 21.53 -2.15 11.35
N LYS A 505 20.63 -3.10 11.61
CA LYS A 505 20.39 -4.26 10.73
C LYS A 505 19.89 -3.85 9.35
N HIS A 506 18.85 -3.01 9.27
CA HIS A 506 18.34 -2.52 7.98
C HIS A 506 19.38 -1.66 7.23
N SER A 507 20.16 -0.86 7.97
CA SER A 507 21.27 -0.08 7.40
C SER A 507 22.37 -0.98 6.84
N LEU A 508 22.69 -2.05 7.56
CA LEU A 508 23.67 -3.05 7.14
C LEU A 508 23.18 -3.86 5.93
N GLU A 509 21.91 -4.25 5.91
CA GLU A 509 21.29 -4.94 4.77
C GLU A 509 21.30 -4.05 3.52
N ALA A 510 20.97 -2.77 3.66
CA ALA A 510 21.04 -1.81 2.57
C ALA A 510 22.46 -1.59 2.06
N LEU A 511 23.42 -1.42 2.97
CA LEU A 511 24.84 -1.32 2.63
C LEU A 511 25.32 -2.57 1.90
N ASN A 512 24.95 -3.76 2.37
CA ASN A 512 25.26 -5.04 1.73
C ASN A 512 24.67 -5.12 0.32
N LEU A 513 23.42 -4.71 0.12
CA LEU A 513 22.78 -4.68 -1.20
C LEU A 513 23.46 -3.67 -2.15
N MET A 514 23.89 -2.52 -1.65
CA MET A 514 24.67 -1.55 -2.43
C MET A 514 26.03 -2.13 -2.83
N LEU A 515 26.73 -2.82 -1.92
CA LEU A 515 27.99 -3.50 -2.20
C LEU A 515 27.80 -4.64 -3.22
N ILE A 516 26.71 -5.40 -3.12
CA ILE A 516 26.36 -6.44 -4.10
C ILE A 516 26.07 -5.81 -5.47
N ALA A 517 25.29 -4.73 -5.52
CA ALA A 517 24.99 -4.03 -6.78
C ALA A 517 26.27 -3.47 -7.43
N PHE A 518 27.14 -2.86 -6.62
CA PHE A 518 28.46 -2.39 -7.05
C PHE A 518 29.31 -3.54 -7.60
N GLY A 519 29.41 -4.65 -6.86
CA GLY A 519 30.15 -5.84 -7.30
C GLY A 519 29.60 -6.46 -8.59
N ARG A 520 28.27 -6.51 -8.76
CA ARG A 520 27.63 -7.01 -9.99
C ARG A 520 27.93 -6.11 -11.20
N GLN A 521 27.89 -4.80 -11.01
CA GLN A 521 28.20 -3.85 -12.09
C GLN A 521 29.68 -3.91 -12.47
N GLN A 522 30.56 -4.10 -11.49
CA GLN A 522 32.00 -4.19 -11.71
C GLN A 522 32.45 -5.51 -12.34
N ALA A 523 31.73 -6.62 -12.09
CA ALA A 523 31.95 -7.91 -12.75
C ALA A 523 31.73 -7.87 -14.29
N LEU A 524 31.15 -6.78 -14.79
CA LEU A 524 30.97 -6.51 -16.22
C LEU A 524 32.16 -5.75 -16.83
N LEU A 525 33.18 -5.37 -16.05
CA LEU A 525 34.38 -4.62 -16.48
C LEU A 525 35.66 -5.50 -16.46
N PRO A 526 36.72 -5.17 -17.23
CA PRO A 526 37.95 -5.98 -17.30
C PRO A 526 38.72 -6.10 -15.98
N VAL A 527 39.14 -7.33 -15.65
CA VAL A 527 39.71 -7.74 -14.34
C VAL A 527 41.00 -7.00 -13.93
N GLN A 528 41.80 -6.51 -14.87
CA GLN A 528 43.17 -6.01 -14.60
C GLN A 528 43.24 -4.71 -13.79
N ASN A 529 42.17 -3.92 -13.68
CA ASN A 529 42.16 -2.66 -12.93
C ASN A 529 41.42 -2.73 -11.58
N PHE A 530 40.75 -3.84 -11.26
CA PHE A 530 39.83 -3.89 -10.13
C PHE A 530 40.52 -3.98 -8.77
N ASN A 531 41.48 -4.90 -8.61
CA ASN A 531 42.11 -5.14 -7.31
C ASN A 531 42.91 -3.95 -6.80
N SER A 532 43.60 -3.23 -7.70
CA SER A 532 44.34 -2.00 -7.37
C SER A 532 43.43 -0.82 -7.05
N SER A 533 42.31 -0.68 -7.78
CA SER A 533 41.32 0.36 -7.49
C SER A 533 40.57 0.10 -6.19
N MET A 534 40.29 -1.17 -5.86
CA MET A 534 39.60 -1.54 -4.63
C MET A 534 40.49 -1.36 -3.39
N SER A 535 41.79 -1.68 -3.49
CA SER A 535 42.74 -1.39 -2.41
C SER A 535 42.89 0.11 -2.17
N GLY A 536 42.97 0.91 -3.24
CA GLY A 536 43.03 2.37 -3.13
C GLY A 536 41.76 2.99 -2.57
N TRP A 537 40.59 2.49 -2.99
CA TRP A 537 39.29 2.91 -2.46
C TRP A 537 39.14 2.57 -0.97
N SER A 538 39.52 1.36 -0.56
CA SER A 538 39.49 0.95 0.86
C SER A 538 40.40 1.82 1.72
N GLU A 539 41.63 2.08 1.27
CA GLU A 539 42.58 2.92 2.00
C GLU A 539 42.10 4.38 2.12
N GLN A 540 41.48 4.92 1.07
CA GLN A 540 40.86 6.25 1.11
C GLN A 540 39.66 6.29 2.05
N LEU A 541 38.79 5.28 2.01
CA LEU A 541 37.63 5.18 2.88
C LEU A 541 38.04 5.11 4.36
N ASP A 542 39.03 4.29 4.70
CA ASP A 542 39.55 4.17 6.07
C ASP A 542 40.11 5.50 6.58
N ARG A 543 40.85 6.23 5.74
CA ARG A 543 41.38 7.56 6.09
C ARG A 543 40.25 8.57 6.33
N LEU A 544 39.20 8.55 5.50
CA LEU A 544 38.06 9.46 5.60
C LEU A 544 37.26 9.20 6.89
N ILE A 545 36.99 7.94 7.20
CA ILE A 545 36.28 7.54 8.43
C ILE A 545 37.04 8.02 9.68
N TYR A 546 38.37 7.85 9.70
CA TYR A 546 39.20 8.28 10.83
C TYR A 546 39.17 9.80 11.08
N GLN A 547 39.09 10.63 10.03
CA GLN A 547 39.05 12.09 10.16
C GLN A 547 37.68 12.60 10.61
N VAL A 548 36.60 12.00 10.14
CA VAL A 548 35.24 12.34 10.60
C VAL A 548 35.11 12.06 12.09
N ALA A 549 35.59 10.91 12.57
CA ALA A 549 35.59 10.53 13.99
C ALA A 549 36.43 11.44 14.91
N LYS A 550 37.32 12.26 14.33
CA LYS A 550 38.17 13.23 15.05
C LYS A 550 37.56 14.64 15.07
N SER A 551 36.54 14.86 14.25
CA SER A 551 35.87 16.16 14.02
C SER A 551 34.51 16.26 14.73
N SER A 552 33.88 15.10 14.98
CA SER A 552 32.75 14.89 15.91
C SER A 552 33.23 14.74 17.34
#